data_AF-A0A1S8WN97-F1
#
_entry.id   AF-A0A1S8WN97-F1
#
_cell.length_a   1.000
_cell.length_b   1.000
_cell.length_c   1.000
_cell.angle_alpha   90.00
_cell.angle_beta   90.00
_cell.angle_gamma   90.00
#
_symmetry.space_group_name_H-M   'P 1'
#
loop_
_entity.id
_entity.type
_entity.pdbx_description
1 polymer ?
#
loop_
_entity_poly.entity_id
_entity_poly.type
_entity_poly.pdbx_seq_one_letter_code
_entity_poly.pdbx_strand_id
1 'polypeptide(L)'
;MTDSSSLIRVISRVMPDEIYNLAAQSHVKVSFELSEYTGEVVALGTLRLLDAIRTCHLEKCVKFYQASSSELYGKAVNTPQNEQTPFYPRSPY
;
A
#
# COMPACT_ATOMS: atom_id res chain seq x y z
N MET A 1 -7.93 6.44 3.02
CA MET A 1 -7.35 5.74 1.85
C MET A 1 -8.28 5.65 0.66
N THR A 2 -9.60 5.55 0.86
CA THR A 2 -10.57 5.38 -0.24
C THR A 2 -11.08 6.69 -0.86
N ASP A 3 -10.92 7.82 -0.16
CA ASP A 3 -11.27 9.16 -0.66
C ASP A 3 -10.02 9.90 -1.21
N SER A 4 -9.93 9.99 -2.54
CA SER A 4 -8.83 10.66 -3.23
C SER A 4 -8.76 12.17 -2.95
N SER A 5 -9.90 12.86 -2.87
CA SER A 5 -9.95 14.31 -2.65
C SER A 5 -9.42 14.67 -1.27
N SER A 6 -9.75 13.87 -0.26
CA SER A 6 -9.22 14.07 1.08
C SER A 6 -7.71 13.80 1.17
N LEU A 7 -7.18 12.80 0.45
CA LEU A 7 -5.73 12.54 0.39
C LEU A 7 -4.97 13.72 -0.24
N ILE A 8 -5.43 14.20 -1.39
CA ILE A 8 -4.84 15.37 -2.07
C ILE A 8 -4.86 16.59 -1.15
N ARG A 9 -5.99 16.85 -0.48
CA ARG A 9 -6.12 17.99 0.45
C ARG A 9 -5.13 17.91 1.61
N VAL A 10 -4.89 16.73 2.16
CA VAL A 10 -3.92 16.56 3.26
C VAL A 10 -2.49 16.75 2.75
N ILE A 11 -2.13 16.12 1.64
CA ILE A 11 -0.77 16.22 1.08
C ILE A 11 -0.45 17.65 0.68
N SER A 12 -1.36 18.36 -0.02
CA SER A 12 -1.14 19.75 -0.43
C SER A 12 -1.03 20.73 0.73
N ARG A 13 -1.65 20.42 1.87
CA ARG A 13 -1.58 21.26 3.07
C ARG A 13 -0.34 20.98 3.91
N VAL A 14 0.04 19.71 4.04
CA VAL A 14 1.17 19.29 4.88
C VAL A 14 2.49 19.47 4.17
N MET A 15 2.53 19.31 2.84
CA MET A 15 3.76 19.36 2.02
C MET A 15 4.88 18.50 2.63
N PRO A 16 4.65 17.19 2.84
CA PRO A 16 5.57 16.32 3.57
C PRO A 16 6.88 16.10 2.82
N ASP A 17 7.97 15.86 3.54
CA ASP A 17 9.23 15.35 2.97
C ASP A 17 9.22 13.82 2.86
N GLU A 18 8.49 13.14 3.76
CA GLU A 18 8.41 11.68 3.82
C GLU A 18 6.97 11.22 4.08
N ILE A 19 6.54 10.16 3.41
CA ILE A 19 5.22 9.55 3.58
C ILE A 19 5.39 8.07 3.89
N TYR A 20 4.78 7.62 4.99
CA TYR A 20 4.78 6.23 5.44
C TYR A 20 3.37 5.66 5.30
N ASN A 21 3.12 4.89 4.24
CA ASN A 21 1.83 4.23 4.01
C ASN A 21 1.73 2.94 4.82
N LEU A 22 1.28 3.07 6.07
CA LEU A 22 1.09 1.97 7.03
C LEU A 22 -0.38 1.55 7.21
N ALA A 23 -1.32 2.33 6.66
CA ALA A 23 -2.74 2.10 6.83
C ALA A 23 -3.25 1.02 5.87
N ALA A 24 -3.88 -0.02 6.42
CA ALA A 24 -4.43 -1.14 5.65
C ALA A 24 -5.60 -1.78 6.40
N GLN A 25 -6.50 -2.45 5.67
CA GLN A 25 -7.12 -3.64 6.24
C GLN A 25 -5.99 -4.67 6.33
N SER A 26 -5.57 -5.05 7.53
CA SER A 26 -4.34 -5.85 7.74
C SER A 26 -4.59 -7.28 8.24
N HIS A 27 -5.85 -7.72 8.31
CA HIS A 27 -6.20 -9.01 8.88
C HIS A 27 -6.49 -10.04 7.78
N VAL A 28 -5.53 -10.94 7.55
CA VAL A 28 -5.57 -11.97 6.49
C VAL A 28 -6.86 -12.79 6.49
N LYS A 29 -7.34 -13.26 7.64
CA LYS A 29 -8.62 -14.00 7.69
C LYS A 29 -9.81 -13.18 7.20
N VAL A 30 -9.92 -11.92 7.64
CA VAL A 30 -11.05 -11.04 7.31
C VAL A 30 -11.01 -10.61 5.85
N SER A 31 -9.85 -10.64 5.18
CA SER A 31 -9.78 -10.30 3.75
C SER A 31 -10.54 -11.27 2.86
N PHE A 32 -10.79 -12.52 3.31
CA PHE A 32 -11.64 -13.45 2.58
C PHE A 32 -13.13 -13.08 2.65
N GLU A 33 -13.55 -12.42 3.73
CA GLU A 33 -14.93 -11.97 3.93
C GLU A 33 -15.15 -10.59 3.29
N LEU A 34 -14.12 -9.74 3.25
CA LEU A 34 -14.16 -8.36 2.75
C LEU A 34 -13.09 -8.13 1.66
N SER A 35 -13.06 -8.98 0.65
CA SER A 35 -12.02 -8.97 -0.39
C SER A 35 -12.01 -7.69 -1.22
N GLU A 36 -13.19 -7.21 -1.65
CA GLU A 36 -13.31 -5.96 -2.43
C GLU A 36 -12.81 -4.75 -1.63
N TYR A 37 -13.26 -4.63 -0.38
CA TYR A 37 -12.81 -3.55 0.50
C TYR A 37 -11.31 -3.64 0.79
N THR A 38 -10.78 -4.84 1.00
CA THR A 38 -9.33 -5.04 1.21
C THR A 38 -8.55 -4.56 0.00
N GLY A 39 -8.95 -4.96 -1.22
CA GLY A 39 -8.34 -4.48 -2.45
C GLY A 39 -8.48 -2.97 -2.64
N GLU A 40 -9.62 -2.39 -2.28
CA GLU A 40 -9.86 -0.96 -2.39
C GLU A 40 -8.93 -0.14 -1.47
N VAL A 41 -8.69 -0.61 -0.26
CA VAL A 41 -7.85 0.08 0.73
C VAL A 41 -6.36 -0.19 0.47
N VAL A 42 -5.97 -1.45 0.34
CA VAL A 42 -4.55 -1.87 0.32
C VAL A 42 -3.93 -1.62 -1.06
N ALA A 43 -4.60 -2.05 -2.14
CA ALA A 43 -4.06 -1.88 -3.49
C ALA A 43 -4.41 -0.50 -4.05
N LEU A 44 -5.69 -0.18 -4.20
CA LEU A 44 -6.10 1.08 -4.81
C LEU A 44 -5.80 2.30 -3.94
N GLY A 45 -5.84 2.17 -2.61
CA GLY A 45 -5.44 3.24 -1.70
C GLY A 45 -3.97 3.64 -1.88
N THR A 46 -3.08 2.67 -2.06
CA THR A 46 -1.65 2.92 -2.35
C THR A 46 -1.49 3.71 -3.66
N LEU A 47 -2.20 3.31 -4.72
CA LEU A 47 -2.20 4.04 -5.99
C LEU A 47 -2.70 5.48 -5.83
N ARG A 48 -3.83 5.67 -5.13
CA ARG A 48 -4.40 7.01 -4.86
C ARG A 48 -3.42 7.92 -4.12
N LEU A 49 -2.63 7.37 -3.20
CA LEU A 49 -1.65 8.16 -2.44
C LEU A 49 -0.47 8.61 -3.33
N LEU A 50 0.03 7.71 -4.19
CA LEU A 50 1.06 8.04 -5.19
C LEU A 50 0.56 9.07 -6.20
N ASP A 51 -0.68 8.93 -6.66
CA ASP A 51 -1.30 9.92 -7.54
C ASP A 51 -1.47 11.27 -6.84
N ALA A 52 -1.85 11.30 -5.56
CA ALA A 52 -1.95 12.53 -4.80
C ALA A 52 -0.60 13.25 -4.65
N ILE A 53 0.50 12.52 -4.42
CA ILE A 53 1.87 13.08 -4.41
C ILE A 53 2.19 13.75 -5.75
N ARG A 54 1.90 13.06 -6.86
CA ARG A 54 2.12 13.58 -8.22
C ARG A 54 1.22 14.78 -8.54
N THR A 55 -0.05 14.76 -8.12
CA THR A 55 -0.98 15.90 -8.28
C THR A 55 -0.50 17.13 -7.52
N CYS A 56 0.19 16.96 -6.39
CA CYS A 56 0.78 18.06 -5.63
C CYS A 56 2.18 18.46 -6.10
N HIS A 57 2.71 17.88 -7.19
CA HIS A 57 4.04 18.14 -7.73
C HIS A 57 5.19 17.84 -6.77
N LEU A 58 5.02 16.83 -5.91
CA LEU A 58 5.99 16.44 -4.88
C LEU A 58 6.85 15.24 -5.27
N GLU A 59 6.68 14.67 -6.46
CA GLU A 59 7.34 13.41 -6.87
C GLU A 59 8.87 13.47 -6.91
N LYS A 60 9.47 14.67 -6.90
CA LYS A 60 10.93 14.86 -6.90
C LYS A 60 11.54 15.08 -5.51
N CYS A 61 10.72 15.39 -4.49
CA CYS A 61 11.21 15.71 -3.15
C CYS A 61 10.71 14.73 -2.09
N VAL A 62 9.49 14.19 -2.23
CA VAL A 62 8.93 13.23 -1.29
C VAL A 62 9.64 11.88 -1.39
N LYS A 63 10.02 11.32 -0.23
CA LYS A 63 10.32 9.90 -0.10
C LYS A 63 9.06 9.14 0.32
N PHE A 64 8.78 8.02 -0.36
CA PHE A 64 7.61 7.20 -0.11
C PHE A 64 8.01 5.83 0.42
N TYR A 65 7.46 5.44 1.57
CA TYR A 65 7.60 4.10 2.14
C TYR A 65 6.25 3.36 2.10
N GLN A 66 6.27 2.14 1.57
CA GLN A 66 5.12 1.22 1.56
C GLN A 66 5.35 0.10 2.56
N ALA A 67 4.41 -0.11 3.48
CA ALA A 67 4.38 -1.33 4.29
C ALA A 67 3.95 -2.52 3.42
N SER A 68 4.92 -3.25 2.89
CA SER A 68 4.73 -4.59 2.31
C SER A 68 4.68 -5.66 3.41
N SER A 69 4.44 -6.92 3.03
CA SER A 69 4.34 -8.03 4.00
C SER A 69 5.01 -9.30 3.49
N SER A 70 5.47 -10.16 4.40
CA SER A 70 5.92 -11.52 4.07
C SER A 70 4.78 -12.41 3.52
N GLU A 71 3.52 -12.01 3.67
CA GLU A 71 2.35 -12.67 3.05
C GLU A 71 2.46 -12.76 1.52
N LEU A 72 3.26 -11.89 0.89
CA LEU A 72 3.60 -11.97 -0.53
C LEU A 72 4.23 -13.32 -0.92
N TYR A 73 4.85 -14.02 0.03
CA TYR A 73 5.49 -15.32 -0.16
C TYR A 73 4.62 -16.52 0.24
N GLY A 74 3.28 -16.37 0.33
CA GLY A 74 2.35 -17.36 0.88
C GLY A 74 2.64 -18.84 0.59
N LYS A 75 2.95 -19.22 -0.65
CA LYS A 75 3.54 -20.55 -0.97
C LYS A 75 5.03 -20.40 -1.32
N ALA A 76 5.86 -20.29 -0.29
CA ALA A 76 7.28 -20.04 -0.45
C ALA A 76 7.98 -21.13 -1.28
N VAL A 77 8.82 -20.69 -2.22
CA VAL A 77 9.59 -21.59 -3.10
C VAL A 77 10.96 -21.93 -2.49
N ASN A 78 11.55 -20.99 -1.73
CA ASN A 78 12.86 -21.11 -1.09
C ASN A 78 12.78 -20.75 0.40
N THR A 79 13.75 -21.22 1.20
CA THR A 79 13.88 -20.88 2.64
C THR A 79 15.36 -20.76 3.03
N PRO A 80 15.79 -19.67 3.69
CA PRO A 80 14.99 -18.48 4.02
C PRO A 80 14.59 -17.68 2.77
N GLN A 81 13.54 -16.84 2.89
CA GLN A 81 13.15 -15.91 1.82
C GLN A 81 14.05 -14.66 1.84
N ASN A 82 14.20 -14.04 0.67
CA ASN A 82 14.89 -12.78 0.45
C ASN A 82 14.20 -11.98 -0.67
N GLU A 83 14.75 -10.82 -1.04
CA GLU A 83 14.21 -9.90 -2.04
C GLU A 83 14.13 -10.50 -3.44
N GLN A 84 14.89 -11.56 -3.72
CA GLN A 84 14.89 -12.29 -4.99
C GLN A 84 13.91 -13.48 -4.99
N THR A 85 13.30 -13.80 -3.85
CA THR A 85 12.35 -14.91 -3.75
C THR A 85 11.07 -14.56 -4.52
N PRO A 86 10.55 -15.45 -5.38
CA PRO A 86 9.32 -15.19 -6.12
C PRO A 86 8.11 -15.03 -5.19
N PHE A 87 7.23 -14.09 -5.50
CA PHE A 87 5.95 -13.94 -4.81
C PHE A 87 4.97 -15.05 -5.21
N TYR A 88 4.18 -15.50 -4.23
CA TYR A 88 3.08 -16.44 -4.41
C TYR A 88 2.01 -16.23 -3.33
N PRO A 89 1.22 -15.14 -3.40
CA PRO A 89 0.22 -14.80 -2.39
C PRO A 89 -0.90 -15.84 -2.30
N ARG A 90 -1.52 -15.95 -1.12
CA ARG A 90 -2.55 -16.95 -0.79
C ARG A 90 -3.81 -16.39 -0.15
N SER A 91 -3.96 -15.07 -0.12
CA SER A 91 -5.13 -14.34 0.39
C SER A 91 -5.50 -13.18 -0.52
N PRO A 92 -6.72 -12.62 -0.36
CA PRO A 92 -7.07 -11.32 -0.94
C PRO A 92 -6.32 -10.11 -0.33
N TYR A 93 -5.87 -10.20 0.92
CA TYR A 93 -4.87 -9.29 1.50
C TYR A 93 -3.54 -9.46 0.79
#